data_AF-C3YWV4-F1
#
_entry.id   AF-C3YWV4-F1
#
_cell.length_a   1.000
_cell.length_b   1.000
_cell.length_c   1.000
_cell.angle_alpha   90.00
_cell.angle_beta   90.00
_cell.angle_gamma   90.00
#
_symmetry.space_group_name_H-M   'P 1'
#
loop_
_entity.id
_entity.type
_entity.pdbx_description
1 polymer ?
#
loop_
_entity_poly.entity_id
_entity_poly.type
_entity_poly.pdbx_seq_one_letter_code
_entity_poly.pdbx_strand_id
1 'polypeptide(L)'
;SRFDFLQDYTLKTLKLKLDKWSKFISAEENRILIQEFLDKAENTNLVISANSAGALSVAPEFPTSLKNKAVYFVKKDKATVTKDGIKTLLSYGDLSYAPLDQLSALVDDVRT
;
A
#
# COMPACT_ATOMS: atom_id res chain seq x y z
N SER A 1 -7.84 2.42 -14.10
CA SER A 1 -8.98 2.53 -13.15
C SER A 1 -8.47 2.84 -11.75
N ARG A 2 -9.32 3.32 -10.81
CA ARG A 2 -8.90 3.63 -9.42
C ARG A 2 -8.23 2.44 -8.73
N PHE A 3 -8.84 1.25 -8.85
CA PHE A 3 -8.28 -0.01 -8.37
C PHE A 3 -6.95 -0.40 -9.01
N ASP A 4 -6.86 -0.24 -10.32
CA ASP A 4 -5.67 -0.61 -11.10
C ASP A 4 -4.44 0.22 -10.67
N PHE A 5 -4.64 1.49 -10.32
CA PHE A 5 -3.59 2.34 -9.76
C PHE A 5 -3.11 1.84 -8.38
N LEU A 6 -4.06 1.53 -7.48
CA LEU A 6 -3.74 0.97 -6.15
C LEU A 6 -3.00 -0.37 -6.30
N GLN A 7 -3.46 -1.22 -7.21
CA GLN A 7 -2.86 -2.50 -7.54
C GLN A 7 -1.41 -2.35 -8.00
N ASP A 8 -1.19 -1.57 -9.06
CA ASP A 8 0.13 -1.37 -9.67
C ASP A 8 1.13 -0.84 -8.64
N TYR A 9 0.73 0.19 -7.88
CA TYR A 9 1.59 0.77 -6.85
C TYR A 9 1.90 -0.22 -5.73
N THR A 10 0.89 -0.95 -5.23
CA THR A 10 1.06 -1.95 -4.17
C THR A 10 1.98 -3.09 -4.60
N LEU A 11 1.75 -3.65 -5.79
CA LEU A 11 2.54 -4.78 -6.31
C LEU A 11 3.98 -4.38 -6.57
N LYS A 12 4.23 -3.20 -7.16
CA LYS A 12 5.59 -2.68 -7.40
C LYS A 12 6.34 -2.44 -6.10
N THR A 13 5.68 -1.81 -5.13
CA THR A 13 6.31 -1.44 -3.86
C THR A 13 6.58 -2.65 -2.98
N LEU A 14 5.63 -3.57 -2.88
CA LEU A 14 5.76 -4.79 -2.06
C LEU A 14 6.49 -5.92 -2.80
N LYS A 15 6.87 -5.71 -4.07
CA LYS A 15 7.53 -6.70 -4.95
C LYS A 15 6.74 -8.02 -5.05
N LEU A 16 5.42 -7.91 -5.20
CA LEU A 16 4.50 -9.05 -5.27
C LEU A 16 4.02 -9.32 -6.70
N LYS A 17 3.52 -10.53 -6.92
CA LYS A 17 2.90 -10.94 -8.20
C LYS A 17 1.40 -10.62 -8.21
N LEU A 18 0.84 -10.45 -9.41
CA LEU A 18 -0.58 -10.15 -9.61
C LEU A 18 -1.53 -11.14 -8.92
N ASP A 19 -1.17 -12.43 -8.89
CA ASP A 19 -1.93 -13.47 -8.19
C ASP A 19 -2.24 -13.11 -6.72
N LYS A 20 -1.28 -12.49 -6.00
CA LYS A 20 -1.47 -12.07 -4.61
C LYS A 20 -2.54 -10.99 -4.49
N TRP A 21 -2.57 -10.05 -5.43
CA TRP A 21 -3.61 -9.03 -5.49
C TRP A 21 -4.97 -9.63 -5.87
N SER A 22 -5.01 -10.53 -6.85
CA SER A 22 -6.24 -11.23 -7.26
C SER A 22 -6.88 -12.00 -6.09
N LYS A 23 -6.08 -12.72 -5.30
CA LYS A 23 -6.54 -13.42 -4.09
C LYS A 23 -6.96 -12.45 -2.97
N PHE A 24 -6.32 -11.29 -2.91
CA PHE A 24 -6.64 -10.27 -1.92
C PHE A 24 -7.99 -9.60 -2.21
N ILE A 25 -8.24 -9.21 -3.47
CA ILE A 25 -9.51 -8.59 -3.89
C ILE A 25 -10.65 -9.60 -4.07
N SER A 26 -10.37 -10.91 -4.10
CA SER A 26 -11.42 -11.94 -4.08
C SER A 26 -12.13 -12.04 -2.73
N ALA A 27 -11.50 -11.53 -1.66
CA ALA A 27 -12.18 -11.37 -0.37
C ALA A 27 -13.04 -10.11 -0.41
N GLU A 28 -14.35 -10.28 -0.24
CA GLU A 28 -15.32 -9.18 -0.34
C GLU A 28 -15.05 -8.06 0.65
N GLU A 29 -14.68 -8.39 1.89
CA GLU A 29 -14.31 -7.43 2.95
C GLU A 29 -13.19 -6.48 2.51
N ASN A 30 -12.12 -7.00 1.90
CA ASN A 30 -11.02 -6.18 1.39
C ASN A 30 -11.48 -5.24 0.28
N ARG A 31 -12.36 -5.73 -0.61
CA ARG A 31 -12.91 -4.93 -1.70
C ARG A 31 -13.83 -3.83 -1.17
N ILE A 32 -14.64 -4.12 -0.16
CA ILE A 32 -15.51 -3.15 0.52
C ILE A 32 -14.65 -2.05 1.15
N LEU A 33 -13.60 -2.37 1.89
CA LEU A 33 -12.74 -1.37 2.52
C LEU A 33 -12.08 -0.43 1.50
N ILE A 34 -11.60 -0.96 0.37
CA ILE A 34 -11.04 -0.13 -0.71
C ILE A 34 -12.12 0.73 -1.36
N GLN A 35 -13.34 0.20 -1.54
CA GLN A 35 -14.46 0.99 -2.06
C GLN A 35 -14.87 2.10 -1.10
N GLU A 36 -15.01 1.79 0.18
CA GLU A 36 -15.32 2.75 1.23
C GLU A 36 -14.29 3.89 1.23
N PHE A 37 -13.00 3.57 1.18
CA PHE A 37 -11.95 4.57 1.04
C PHE A 37 -12.11 5.40 -0.23
N LEU A 38 -12.42 4.81 -1.39
CA LEU A 38 -12.54 5.60 -2.62
C LEU A 38 -13.78 6.51 -2.62
N ASP A 39 -14.91 6.04 -2.09
CA ASP A 39 -16.21 6.70 -2.19
C ASP A 39 -16.49 7.65 -1.01
N LYS A 40 -16.23 7.22 0.23
CA LYS A 40 -16.54 7.99 1.44
C LYS A 40 -15.49 9.07 1.71
N ALA A 41 -15.94 10.32 1.84
CA ALA A 41 -15.07 11.45 2.15
C ALA A 41 -14.45 11.38 3.57
N GLU A 42 -15.11 10.71 4.51
CA GLU A 42 -14.65 10.45 5.88
C GLU A 42 -13.43 9.50 5.93
N ASN A 43 -13.38 8.52 5.02
CA ASN A 43 -12.32 7.53 4.96
C ASN A 43 -11.13 8.10 4.18
N THR A 44 -10.26 8.79 4.91
CA THR A 44 -9.11 9.49 4.33
C THR A 44 -7.85 8.65 4.29
N ASN A 45 -7.78 7.55 5.03
CA ASN A 45 -6.59 6.70 5.12
C ASN A 45 -6.91 5.28 4.62
N LEU A 46 -5.90 4.66 4.02
CA LEU A 46 -5.92 3.28 3.59
C LEU A 46 -4.49 2.74 3.68
N VAL A 47 -4.29 1.65 4.40
CA VAL A 47 -3.00 0.99 4.52
C VAL A 47 -3.14 -0.43 3.99
N ILE A 48 -2.26 -0.81 3.07
CA ILE A 48 -2.18 -2.17 2.55
C ILE A 48 -0.84 -2.77 2.97
N SER A 49 -0.87 -3.80 3.79
CA SER A 49 0.32 -4.49 4.28
C SER A 49 0.47 -5.88 3.68
N ALA A 50 1.69 -6.33 3.46
CA ALA A 50 1.98 -7.72 3.13
C ALA A 50 2.63 -8.43 4.32
N ASN A 51 2.18 -9.63 4.64
CA ASN A 51 2.87 -10.48 5.61
C ASN A 51 4.10 -11.20 5.02
N SER A 52 4.87 -11.91 5.86
CA SER A 52 6.06 -12.66 5.42
C SER A 52 5.74 -13.75 4.39
N ALA A 53 4.49 -14.22 4.30
CA ALA A 53 4.02 -15.15 3.27
C ALA A 53 3.54 -14.45 1.98
N GLY A 54 3.66 -13.12 1.91
CA GLY A 54 3.19 -12.28 0.82
C GLY A 54 1.67 -12.23 0.69
N ALA A 55 0.93 -12.53 1.76
CA ALA A 55 -0.52 -12.31 1.81
C ALA A 55 -0.78 -10.84 2.14
N LEU A 56 -1.69 -10.23 1.39
CA LEU A 56 -2.07 -8.83 1.54
C LEU A 56 -3.23 -8.69 2.52
N SER A 57 -3.25 -7.57 3.23
CA SER A 57 -4.33 -7.15 4.13
C SER A 57 -4.49 -5.64 4.03
N VAL A 58 -5.72 -5.15 4.24
CA VAL A 58 -6.04 -3.71 4.19
C VAL A 58 -6.66 -3.24 5.49
N ALA A 59 -6.30 -2.04 5.91
CA ALA A 59 -6.85 -1.37 7.08
C ALA A 59 -7.19 0.09 6.73
N PRO A 60 -8.28 0.66 7.27
CA PRO A 60 -8.63 2.07 7.10
C PRO A 60 -7.76 3.01 7.97
N GLU A 61 -6.89 2.47 8.82
CA GLU A 61 -6.07 3.20 9.77
C GLU A 61 -4.64 2.68 9.77
N PHE A 62 -3.71 3.52 10.26
CA PHE A 62 -2.33 3.10 10.44
C PHE A 62 -2.24 2.11 11.59
N PRO A 63 -1.63 0.93 11.40
CA PRO A 63 -1.44 -0.01 12.49
C PRO A 63 -0.51 0.60 13.54
N THR A 64 -0.77 0.32 14.81
CA THR A 64 0.06 0.77 15.94
C THR A 64 1.48 0.20 15.90
N SER A 65 1.69 -0.88 15.15
CA SER A 65 3.01 -1.49 14.94
C SER A 65 3.11 -2.06 13.52
N LEU A 66 4.03 -1.51 12.74
CA LEU A 66 4.41 -2.03 11.42
C LEU A 66 5.52 -3.07 11.57
N LYS A 67 5.14 -4.35 11.58
CA LYS A 67 6.10 -5.47 11.56
C LYS A 67 6.57 -5.82 10.15
N ASN A 68 5.79 -5.44 9.14
CA ASN A 68 6.00 -5.87 7.76
C ASN A 68 5.92 -4.66 6.81
N LYS A 69 6.36 -4.86 5.56
CA LYS A 69 6.23 -3.85 4.51
C LYS A 69 4.77 -3.55 4.24
N ALA A 70 4.45 -2.27 4.17
CA ALA A 70 3.14 -1.78 3.80
C ALA A 70 3.23 -0.61 2.83
N VAL A 71 2.11 -0.27 2.23
CA VAL A 71 1.90 0.97 1.48
C VAL A 71 0.73 1.71 2.12
N TYR A 72 0.80 3.04 2.10
CA TYR A 72 -0.31 3.88 2.53
C TYR A 72 -0.82 4.73 1.38
N PHE A 73 -2.12 5.02 1.45
CA PHE A 73 -2.81 5.98 0.60
C PHE A 73 -3.64 6.86 1.50
N VAL A 74 -3.42 8.17 1.41
CA VAL A 74 -4.06 9.19 2.22
C VAL A 74 -4.66 10.24 1.31
N LYS A 75 -5.92 10.59 1.50
CA LYS A 75 -6.54 11.69 0.76
C LYS A 75 -6.03 13.02 1.27
N LYS A 76 -5.67 13.92 0.35
CA LYS A 76 -5.21 15.28 0.69
C LYS A 76 -6.35 16.15 1.25
N ASP A 77 -7.57 15.88 0.78
CA ASP A 77 -8.81 16.53 1.22
C ASP A 77 -9.90 15.50 1.50
N LYS A 78 -10.89 15.88 2.31
CA LYS A 78 -12.10 15.07 2.56
C LYS A 78 -13.00 15.06 1.32
N ALA A 79 -12.57 14.35 0.29
CA ALA A 79 -13.25 14.27 -0.99
C ALA A 79 -13.31 12.83 -1.50
N THR A 80 -14.26 12.57 -2.41
CA THR A 80 -14.32 11.31 -3.16
C THR A 80 -13.17 11.25 -4.16
N VAL A 81 -12.52 10.09 -4.25
CA VAL A 81 -11.41 9.90 -5.18
C VAL A 81 -11.99 9.64 -6.56
N THR A 82 -11.92 10.64 -7.43
CA THR A 82 -12.33 10.53 -8.84
C THR A 82 -11.29 9.76 -9.65
N LYS A 83 -11.71 9.22 -10.80
CA LYS A 83 -10.83 8.44 -11.69
C LYS A 83 -9.66 9.27 -12.23
N ASP A 84 -9.91 10.53 -12.55
CA ASP A 84 -8.92 11.47 -13.08
C ASP A 84 -8.02 12.06 -11.99
N GLY A 85 -8.54 12.24 -10.77
CA GLY A 85 -7.83 12.90 -9.68
C GLY A 85 -7.00 11.97 -8.79
N ILE A 86 -7.00 10.65 -8.99
CA ILE A 86 -6.39 9.72 -8.02
C ILE A 86 -4.91 10.01 -7.71
N LYS A 87 -4.13 10.48 -8.68
CA LYS A 87 -2.71 10.80 -8.49
C LYS A 87 -2.48 12.17 -7.85
N THR A 88 -3.42 13.10 -8.01
CA THR A 88 -3.31 14.48 -7.52
C THR A 88 -3.95 14.64 -6.14
N LEU A 89 -5.05 13.93 -5.90
CA LEU A 89 -5.86 13.95 -4.67
C LEU A 89 -5.35 13.01 -3.58
N LEU A 90 -4.50 12.03 -3.92
CA LEU A 90 -3.90 11.12 -2.96
C LEU A 90 -2.43 11.45 -2.68
N SER A 91 -2.05 11.37 -1.42
CA SER A 91 -0.68 11.20 -0.95
C SER A 91 -0.47 9.71 -0.71
N TYR A 92 0.56 9.13 -1.30
CA TYR A 92 0.83 7.70 -1.17
C TYR A 92 2.33 7.44 -1.06
N GLY A 93 2.69 6.36 -0.37
CA GLY A 93 4.07 6.03 -0.06
C GLY A 93 4.23 4.62 0.46
N ASP A 94 5.47 4.18 0.59
CA ASP A 94 5.79 2.92 1.27
C ASP A 94 6.04 3.15 2.76
N LEU A 95 5.52 2.24 3.58
CA LEU A 95 5.86 2.07 4.99
C LEU A 95 6.74 0.84 5.08
N SER A 96 8.03 1.07 4.91
CA SER A 96 9.04 0.07 5.17
C SER A 96 9.52 0.17 6.62
N TYR A 97 9.61 -0.95 7.33
CA TYR A 97 10.48 -1.02 8.51
C TYR A 97 11.89 -0.70 8.03
N ALA A 98 12.51 0.33 8.63
CA ALA A 98 13.74 0.93 8.15
C ALA A 98 14.83 -0.13 7.90
N PRO A 99 15.39 -0.20 6.68
CA PRO A 99 16.41 -1.15 6.27
C PRO A 99 17.80 -0.64 6.64
N LEU A 100 18.08 -0.42 7.92
CA LEU A 100 19.48 -0.25 8.36
C LEU A 100 20.34 -1.46 7.95
N ASP A 101 19.70 -2.61 7.70
CA ASP A 101 20.34 -3.83 7.19
C ASP A 101 20.72 -3.78 5.69
N GLN A 102 20.07 -2.95 4.85
CA GLN A 102 20.42 -2.88 3.42
C GLN A 102 21.59 -1.93 3.09
N LEU A 103 22.01 -1.07 4.03
CA LEU A 103 23.22 -0.26 3.88
C LEU A 103 24.51 -1.06 4.18
N SER A 104 24.40 -2.16 4.92
CA SER A 104 25.55 -3.04 5.23
C SER A 104 26.06 -3.80 4.00
N ALA A 105 25.19 -4.05 3.01
CA ALA A 105 25.52 -4.85 1.83
C ALA A 105 26.26 -4.09 0.70
N LEU A 106 26.54 -2.79 0.87
CA LEU A 106 27.18 -1.94 -0.15
C LEU A 106 28.54 -1.37 0.29
N VAL A 107 29.03 -1.69 1.50
CA VAL A 107 30.28 -1.13 2.03
C VAL A 107 31.50 -2.05 1.90
N ASP A 108 31.33 -3.32 1.48
CA ASP A 108 32.46 -4.24 1.29
C ASP A 108 32.78 -4.44 -0.20
N ASP A 109 33.18 -3.36 -0.89
CA ASP A 109 33.91 -3.44 -2.17
C ASP A 109 34.87 -2.25 -2.32
N VAL A 110 35.62 -1.94 -1.26
CA VAL A 110 36.87 -1.16 -1.37
C VAL A 110 37.84 -1.66 -0.30
N ARG A 111 38.27 -2.93 -0.42
CA ARG A 111 39.43 -3.42 0.30
C ARG A 111 40.32 -4.26 -0.63
N THR A 112 41.36 -3.57 -1.10
CA THR A 112 42.65 -4.04 -1.64
C THR A 112 42.85 -3.81 -3.12
#